data_AF-A0A161MI14-F1
#
_entry.id   AF-A0A161MI14-F1
#
_cell.length_a   1.000
_cell.length_b   1.000
_cell.length_c   1.000
_cell.angle_alpha   90.00
_cell.angle_beta   90.00
_cell.angle_gamma   90.00
#
_symmetry.space_group_name_H-M   'P 1'
#
loop_
_entity.id
_entity.type
_entity.pdbx_description
1 polymer ?
#
loop_
_entity_poly.entity_id
_entity_poly.type
_entity_poly.pdbx_seq_one_letter_code
_entity_poly.pdbx_strand_id
1 'polypeptide(L)' 'PPYYLYTACLECHQLKGKRIEIFGKYLQETLNKCYSHQPAILFLDDLDIIAGVPKIDHESTEATTSLE' A
#
# COMPACT_ATOMS: atom_id res chain seq x y z
N PRO A 1 -8.80 -24.48 17.43
CA PRO A 1 -7.39 -24.81 17.12
C PRO A 1 -6.59 -23.55 16.80
N PRO A 2 -5.41 -23.29 17.39
CA PRO A 2 -4.56 -22.22 16.89
C PRO A 2 -3.97 -22.68 15.55
N TYR A 3 -4.34 -22.00 14.47
CA TYR A 3 -3.69 -22.19 13.18
C TYR A 3 -2.28 -21.62 13.30
N TYR A 4 -1.25 -22.46 13.18
CA TYR A 4 0.15 -22.03 13.17
C TYR A 4 0.42 -21.27 11.88
N LEU A 5 0.12 -19.98 11.92
CA LEU A 5 0.25 -19.03 10.82
C LEU A 5 1.28 -17.98 11.23
N TYR A 6 2.31 -17.81 10.41
CA TYR A 6 3.26 -16.72 10.60
C TYR A 6 2.58 -15.40 10.28
N THR A 7 2.78 -14.39 11.13
CA THR A 7 2.27 -13.05 10.88
C THR A 7 3.41 -12.05 10.93
N ALA A 8 3.40 -11.12 9.99
CA ALA A 8 4.30 -9.98 9.96
C ALA A 8 3.48 -8.70 9.74
N CYS A 9 3.93 -7.60 10.32
CA CYS A 9 3.31 -6.28 10.13
C CYS A 9 4.39 -5.29 9.69
N LEU A 10 4.05 -4.46 8.71
CA LEU A 10 4.84 -3.32 8.29
C LEU A 10 4.02 -2.05 8.58
N GLU A 11 4.49 -1.27 9.55
CA GLU A 11 3.90 0.01 9.94
C GLU A 11 4.25 1.10 8.91
N CYS A 12 3.36 1.35 7.94
CA CYS A 12 3.62 2.30 6.86
C CYS A 12 3.74 3.75 7.35
N HIS A 13 3.14 4.11 8.47
CA HIS A 13 3.29 5.45 9.06
C HIS A 13 4.75 5.78 9.41
N GLN A 14 5.57 4.78 9.76
CA GLN A 14 7.02 4.93 10.02
C GLN A 14 7.84 5.24 8.76
N LEU A 15 7.22 5.10 7.59
CA LEU A 15 7.81 5.34 6.28
C LEU A 15 7.28 6.62 5.63
N LYS A 16 6.43 7.38 6.33
CA LYS A 16 5.94 8.69 5.87
C LYS A 16 7.13 9.62 5.55
N GLY A 17 7.08 10.22 4.36
CA GLY A 17 8.13 11.15 3.89
C GLY A 17 9.44 10.47 3.47
N LYS A 18 9.58 9.15 3.59
CA LYS A 18 10.71 8.41 3.04
C LYS A 18 10.52 8.19 1.55
N ARG A 19 11.63 8.05 0.82
CA ARG A 19 11.57 7.72 -0.61
C ARG A 19 10.98 6.33 -0.82
N ILE A 20 10.29 6.13 -1.94
CA ILE A 20 9.59 4.87 -2.24
C ILE A 20 10.52 3.66 -2.30
N GLU A 21 11.80 3.85 -2.67
CA GLU A 21 12.78 2.75 -2.69
C GLU A 21 13.05 2.22 -1.29
N ILE A 22 12.88 3.04 -0.25
CA ILE A 22 13.00 2.59 1.14
C ILE A 22 11.85 1.63 1.46
N PHE A 23 10.61 2.01 1.15
CA PHE A 23 9.45 1.12 1.32
C PHE A 23 9.64 -0.21 0.58
N GLY A 24 10.11 -0.17 -0.68
CA GLY A 24 10.37 -1.37 -1.47
C GLY A 24 11.36 -2.33 -0.78
N LYS A 25 12.44 -1.82 -0.17
CA LYS A 25 13.39 -2.65 0.59
C LYS A 25 12.74 -3.31 1.81
N TYR A 26 12.02 -2.54 2.63
CA TYR A 26 11.33 -3.08 3.81
C TYR A 26 10.28 -4.14 3.43
N LEU A 27 9.54 -3.88 2.36
CA LEU A 27 8.54 -4.81 1.83
C LEU A 27 9.20 -6.10 1.37
N GLN A 28 10.29 -6.02 0.60
CA GLN A 28 11.01 -7.20 0.11
C GLN A 28 11.60 -8.03 1.25
N GLU A 29 12.24 -7.40 2.24
CA GLU A 29 12.78 -8.10 3.41
C GLU A 29 11.69 -8.82 4.21
N THR A 30 10.52 -8.19 4.37
CA THR A 30 9.40 -8.77 5.11
C THR A 30 8.75 -9.91 4.33
N LEU A 31 8.59 -9.76 3.01
CA LEU A 31 8.10 -10.83 2.14
C LEU A 31 9.02 -12.05 2.17
N ASN A 32 10.34 -11.85 2.16
CA ASN A 32 11.30 -12.96 2.27
C ASN A 32 11.10 -13.73 3.60
N LYS A 33 10.88 -13.02 4.71
CA LYS A 33 10.55 -13.66 6.00
C LYS A 33 9.25 -14.44 5.92
N CYS A 34 8.18 -13.85 5.38
CA CYS A 34 6.90 -14.54 5.19
C CYS A 34 7.04 -15.80 4.32
N TYR A 35 7.82 -15.71 3.24
CA TYR A 35 8.07 -16.84 2.33
C TYR A 35 8.77 -18.01 3.04
N SER A 36 9.72 -17.73 3.94
CA SER A 36 10.41 -18.76 4.71
C SER A 36 9.57 -19.39 5.83
N HIS A 37 8.43 -18.79 6.20
CA HIS A 37 7.60 -19.24 7.33
C HIS A 37 6.16 -19.55 6.92
N GLN A 38 5.95 -20.04 5.70
CA GLN A 38 4.60 -20.35 5.21
C GLN A 38 3.89 -21.42 6.06
N PRO A 39 2.55 -21.31 6.27
CA PRO A 39 1.67 -20.26 5.75
C PRO A 39 1.87 -18.93 6.49
N ALA A 40 1.78 -17.81 5.76
CA ALA A 40 2.08 -16.48 6.29
C ALA A 40 1.05 -15.42 5.85
N ILE A 41 0.77 -14.45 6.74
CA ILE A 41 0.02 -13.21 6.43
C ILE A 41 0.92 -12.01 6.70
N LEU A 42 0.95 -11.07 5.75
CA LEU A 42 1.61 -9.77 5.89
C LEU A 42 0.56 -8.67 5.98
N PHE A 43 0.58 -7.90 7.07
CA PHE A 43 -0.19 -6.69 7.25
C PHE A 43 0.62 -5.47 6.81
N LEU A 44 0.01 -4.60 6.01
CA LEU A 44 0.53 -3.27 5.68
C LEU A 44 -0.37 -2.25 6.37
N ASP A 45 0.06 -1.79 7.54
CA ASP A 45 -0.76 -0.92 8.39
C ASP A 45 -0.55 0.55 8.03
N ASP A 46 -1.60 1.37 8.02
CA ASP A 46 -1.60 2.77 7.58
C ASP A 46 -1.05 3.01 6.15
N LEU A 47 -1.33 2.10 5.20
CA LEU A 47 -0.80 2.16 3.83
C LEU A 47 -1.16 3.45 3.08
N ASP A 48 -2.34 4.02 3.37
CA ASP A 48 -2.85 5.26 2.79
C ASP A 48 -1.95 6.48 3.04
N ILE A 49 -1.18 6.48 4.15
CA ILE A 49 -0.23 7.55 4.48
C ILE A 49 0.91 7.65 3.46
N ILE A 50 1.26 6.55 2.78
CA ILE A 50 2.35 6.50 1.80
C ILE A 50 1.88 6.28 0.36
N ALA A 51 0.74 5.62 0.15
CA ALA A 51 0.22 5.33 -1.18
C ALA A 51 -0.43 6.57 -1.85
N GLY A 52 -0.84 7.55 -1.05
CA GLY A 52 -1.62 8.69 -1.52
C GLY A 52 -3.01 8.26 -1.97
N VAL A 53 -4.05 8.96 -1.53
CA VAL A 53 -5.40 8.73 -2.09
C VAL A 53 -5.38 9.30 -3.52
N PRO A 54 -5.64 8.51 -4.57
CA PRO A 54 -5.83 9.09 -5.90
C PRO A 54 -6.97 10.09 -5.80
N LYS A 55 -6.69 11.36 -6.08
CA LYS A 55 -7.74 12.37 -6.24
C LYS A 55 -8.49 11.98 -7.50
N ILE A 56 -9.70 11.44 -7.34
CA ILE A 56 -10.61 11.29 -8.46
C ILE A 56 -11.09 12.71 -8.75
N ASP A 57 -10.40 13.38 -9.66
CA ASP A 57 -10.81 14.67 -10.18
C ASP A 57 -12.07 14.44 -11.03
N HIS A 58 -13.24 14.42 -10.39
CA HIS A 58 -14.52 14.55 -11.08
C HIS A 58 -14.66 16.00 -11.56
N GLU A 59 -13.90 16.40 -12.56
CA GLU A 59 -14.22 17.60 -13.34
C GLU A 59 -15.21 17.18 -14.43
N SER A 60 -16.49 17.42 -14.16
CA SER A 60 -17.52 17.49 -15.21
C SER A 60 -17.18 18.65 -16.14
N THR A 61 -16.41 18.42 -17.19
CA THR A 61 -16.37 19.35 -18.33
C THR A 61 -17.67 19.13 -19.12
N GLU A 62 -18.67 19.96 -18.84
CA GLU A 62 -19.85 20.14 -19.68
C GLU A 62 -19.37 20.48 -21.11
N ALA A 63 -19.60 19.57 -22.06
CA ALA A 63 -19.39 19.84 -23.46
C ALA A 63 -20.49 20.81 -23.94
N THR A 64 -20.23 22.12 -23.81
CA THR A 64 -21.10 23.14 -24.40
C THR A 64 -21.09 22.98 -25.91
N THR A 65 -22.23 22.52 -26.40
CA THR A 65 -22.56 22.49 -27.82
C THR A 65 -22.76 23.92 -28.28
N SER A 66 -21.86 24.45 -29.11
CA SER A 66 -22.14 25.65 -29.91
C SER A 66 -22.04 25.28 -31.38
N LEU A 67 -23.21 25.02 -31.95
CA LEU A 67 -23.49 25.20 -33.36
C LEU A 67 -23.54 26.71 -33.63
N GLU A 68 -22.63 27.21 -34.45
CA GLU A 68 -22.80 28.22 -35.53
C GLU A 68 -21.44 28.74 -36.01
#